data_AF-A0AA94XUM3-F1
#
_entry.id   AF-A0AA94XUM3-F1
#
_cell.length_a   1.000
_cell.length_b   1.000
_cell.length_c   1.000
_cell.angle_alpha   90.00
_cell.angle_beta   90.00
_cell.angle_gamma   90.00
#
_symmetry.space_group_name_H-M   'P 1'
#
loop_
_entity.id
_entity.type
_entity.pdbx_description
1 polymer ?
#
loop_
_entity_poly.entity_id
_entity_poly.type
_entity_poly.pdbx_seq_one_letter_code
_entity_poly.pdbx_strand_id
1 'polypeptide(L)'
;MKPGIITVDLKQRANLDRLLKWFNANGLRHHIPEDAQIIFTGNRLIIPTFDVERLGQKNTHWARGRIQRDEDGEWVLPIKIRTYRVRVPFEAAN
;
A
#
# COMPACT_ATOMS: atom_id res chain seq x y z
N MET A 1 0.25 -20.62 -11.14
CA MET A 1 0.02 -20.39 -9.70
C MET A 1 -1.45 -20.61 -9.39
N LYS A 2 -1.78 -21.51 -8.46
CA LYS A 2 -3.15 -21.59 -7.92
C LYS A 2 -3.41 -20.31 -7.11
N PRO A 3 -4.60 -19.70 -7.20
CA PRO A 3 -4.93 -18.51 -6.41
C PRO A 3 -4.94 -18.89 -4.93
N GLY A 4 -3.89 -18.50 -4.20
CA GLY A 4 -3.84 -18.51 -2.75
C GLY A 4 -4.01 -17.09 -2.24
N ILE A 5 -4.79 -16.92 -1.18
CA ILE A 5 -4.86 -15.65 -0.45
C ILE A 5 -3.74 -15.68 0.59
N ILE A 6 -2.74 -14.81 0.42
CA ILE A 6 -1.72 -14.56 1.43
C ILE A 6 -2.05 -13.23 2.08
N THR A 7 -2.21 -13.25 3.40
CA THR A 7 -2.29 -12.03 4.22
C THR A 7 -0.97 -11.86 4.93
N VAL A 8 -0.32 -10.70 4.77
CA VAL A 8 0.94 -10.39 5.45
C VAL A 8 0.65 -9.42 6.59
N ASP A 9 1.07 -9.79 7.80
CA ASP A 9 1.06 -8.88 8.95
C ASP A 9 2.32 -8.00 8.93
N LEU A 10 2.09 -6.69 8.80
CA LEU A 10 3.13 -5.65 8.71
C LEU A 10 3.79 -5.34 10.07
N LYS A 11 3.21 -5.81 11.19
CA LYS A 11 3.77 -5.58 12.54
C LYS A 11 5.11 -6.30 12.76
N GLN A 12 5.40 -7.33 11.96
CA GLN A 12 6.68 -8.05 12.03
C GLN A 12 7.72 -7.41 11.11
N ARG A 13 8.77 -6.82 11.71
CA ARG A 13 9.83 -6.08 10.99
C ARG A 13 10.54 -6.90 9.90
N ALA A 14 10.74 -8.20 10.11
CA ALA A 14 11.33 -9.09 9.10
C ALA A 14 10.45 -9.24 7.84
N ASN A 15 9.12 -9.23 8.00
CA ASN A 15 8.18 -9.28 6.88
C ASN A 15 8.15 -7.95 6.14
N LEU A 16 8.25 -6.83 6.87
CA LEU A 16 8.31 -5.49 6.30
C LEU A 16 9.49 -5.34 5.33
N ASP A 17 10.71 -5.72 5.73
CA ASP A 17 11.90 -5.58 4.88
C ASP A 17 11.82 -6.43 3.60
N ARG A 18 11.31 -7.66 3.71
CA ARG A 18 11.06 -8.54 2.55
C ARG A 18 10.03 -7.95 1.60
N LEU A 19 8.94 -7.43 2.15
CA LEU A 19 7.87 -6.81 1.41
C LEU A 19 8.34 -5.53 0.68
N LEU A 20 9.16 -4.70 1.33
CA LEU A 20 9.76 -3.51 0.72
C LEU A 20 10.64 -3.86 -0.48
N LYS A 21 11.50 -4.89 -0.35
CA LYS A 21 12.30 -5.39 -1.48
C LYS A 21 11.42 -5.87 -2.63
N TRP A 22 10.37 -6.62 -2.32
CA TRP A 22 9.43 -7.13 -3.31
C TRP A 22 8.62 -6.02 -3.99
N PHE A 23 8.18 -4.99 -3.26
CA PHE A 23 7.52 -3.81 -3.82
C PHE A 23 8.43 -3.07 -4.79
N ASN A 24 9.69 -2.86 -4.42
CA ASN A 24 10.68 -2.24 -5.30
C ASN A 24 10.89 -3.04 -6.58
N ALA A 25 10.99 -4.37 -6.49
CA ALA A 25 11.10 -5.26 -7.64
C ALA A 25 9.87 -5.20 -8.58
N ASN A 26 8.68 -4.94 -8.03
CA ASN A 26 7.44 -4.76 -8.80
C ASN A 26 7.18 -3.28 -9.21
N GLY A 27 8.07 -2.34 -8.87
CA GLY A 27 7.93 -0.92 -9.18
C GLY A 27 6.81 -0.21 -8.40
N LEU A 28 6.40 -0.75 -7.25
CA LEU A 28 5.32 -0.23 -6.42
C LEU A 28 5.88 0.81 -5.43
N ARG A 29 5.51 2.08 -5.62
CA ARG A 29 6.00 3.23 -4.83
C ARG A 29 4.83 4.00 -4.22
N HIS A 30 4.18 3.40 -3.23
CA HIS A 30 3.04 4.00 -2.52
C HIS A 30 3.27 3.92 -1.01
N HIS A 31 2.77 4.93 -0.30
CA HIS A 31 2.73 4.91 1.16
C HIS A 31 1.57 4.02 1.61
N ILE A 32 1.84 3.12 2.56
CA ILE A 32 0.91 2.09 3.05
C ILE A 32 0.70 2.34 4.55
N PRO A 33 -0.53 2.33 5.06
CA PRO A 33 -0.80 2.39 6.49
C PRO A 33 -0.13 1.24 7.26
N GLU A 34 0.30 1.48 8.51
CA GLU A 34 1.00 0.47 9.31
C GLU A 34 0.11 -0.74 9.66
N ASP A 35 -1.20 -0.53 9.76
CA ASP A 35 -2.23 -1.53 10.03
C ASP A 35 -2.85 -2.12 8.76
N ALA A 36 -2.32 -1.78 7.58
CA ALA A 36 -2.91 -2.18 6.31
C ALA A 36 -2.80 -3.69 6.07
N GLN A 37 -3.94 -4.31 5.76
CA GLN A 37 -3.97 -5.69 5.31
C GLN A 37 -3.63 -5.78 3.81
N ILE A 38 -2.61 -6.57 3.48
CA ILE A 38 -2.18 -6.79 2.10
C ILE A 38 -2.68 -8.16 1.63
N ILE A 39 -3.38 -8.18 0.50
CA ILE A 39 -3.98 -9.39 -0.05
C ILE A 39 -3.32 -9.74 -1.37
N PHE A 40 -2.69 -10.91 -1.43
CA PHE A 40 -2.22 -11.50 -2.69
C PHE A 40 -3.30 -12.40 -3.28
N THR A 41 -3.59 -12.26 -4.57
CA THR A 41 -4.59 -13.07 -5.29
C THR A 41 -4.00 -13.58 -6.60
N GLY A 42 -3.31 -14.72 -6.55
CA GLY A 42 -2.67 -15.32 -7.73
C GLY A 42 -1.65 -14.37 -8.40
N ASN A 43 -2.09 -13.61 -9.41
CA ASN A 43 -1.28 -12.63 -10.15
C ASN A 43 -1.60 -11.16 -9.81
N ARG A 44 -2.40 -10.90 -8.78
CA ARG A 44 -2.77 -9.55 -8.34
C ARG A 44 -2.42 -9.31 -6.89
N LEU A 45 -2.16 -8.06 -6.58
CA LEU A 45 -1.95 -7.53 -5.25
C LEU A 45 -3.04 -6.48 -4.99
N ILE A 46 -3.76 -6.62 -3.89
CA ILE A 46 -4.75 -5.64 -3.42
C ILE A 46 -4.20 -5.05 -2.12
N ILE A 47 -4.04 -3.74 -2.09
CA ILE A 47 -3.40 -3.05 -0.97
C ILE A 47 -4.06 -1.70 -0.65
N PRO A 48 -4.34 -1.41 0.63
CA PRO A 48 -4.65 -0.06 1.09
C PRO A 48 -3.41 0.83 0.97
N THR A 49 -3.56 1.98 0.34
CA THR A 49 -2.50 2.98 0.26
C THR A 49 -3.03 4.33 0.70
N PHE A 50 -2.21 5.14 1.35
CA PHE A 50 -2.54 6.53 1.54
C PHE A 50 -2.68 7.19 0.17
N ASP A 51 -3.82 7.85 -0.07
CA ASP A 51 -4.08 8.67 -1.24
C ASP A 51 -3.50 10.08 -1.01
N VAL A 52 -2.24 10.10 -0.57
CA VAL A 52 -1.45 11.32 -0.40
C VAL A 52 -0.85 11.72 -1.73
N GLU A 53 -0.91 13.02 -2.01
CA GLU A 53 -0.39 13.61 -3.23
C GLU A 53 1.08 13.23 -3.46
N ARG A 54 1.45 12.96 -4.70
CA ARG A 54 2.87 13.03 -5.07
C ARG A 54 3.33 14.47 -4.80
N LEU A 55 4.56 14.65 -4.31
CA LEU A 55 5.16 15.97 -4.02
C LEU A 55 5.03 17.04 -5.13
N GLY A 56 4.71 16.64 -6.38
CA GLY A 56 4.42 17.54 -7.51
C GLY A 56 2.94 17.85 -7.82
N GLN A 57 1.97 17.30 -7.08
CA GLN A 57 0.53 17.56 -7.28
C GLN A 57 -0.06 18.63 -6.35
N LYS A 58 0.75 19.18 -5.44
CA LYS A 58 0.39 20.25 -4.48
C LYS A 58 -0.29 21.48 -5.09
N ASN A 59 -0.13 21.71 -6.40
CA ASN A 59 -0.65 22.88 -7.09
C ASN A 59 -2.01 22.67 -7.79
N THR A 60 -2.59 21.46 -7.75
CA THR A 60 -3.94 21.23 -8.27
C THR A 60 -4.95 21.31 -7.12
N HIS A 61 -6.07 22.01 -7.33
CA HIS A 61 -7.17 22.35 -6.40
C HIS A 61 -7.81 21.19 -5.58
N TRP A 62 -7.26 19.99 -5.58
CA TRP A 62 -7.78 18.80 -4.90
C TRP A 62 -7.49 18.74 -3.40
N ALA A 63 -6.48 19.48 -2.90
CA ALA A 63 -5.98 19.39 -1.53
C ALA A 63 -6.94 19.89 -0.43
N ARG A 64 -7.97 20.68 -0.75
CA ARG A 64 -8.75 21.41 0.27
C ARG A 64 -9.89 20.63 0.94
N GLY A 65 -10.20 19.40 0.54
CA GLY A 65 -11.43 18.73 0.97
C GLY A 65 -11.33 17.30 1.53
N ARG A 66 -10.17 16.64 1.48
CA ARG A 66 -10.06 15.19 1.78
C ARG A 66 -9.16 14.81 2.94
N ILE A 67 -8.28 15.71 3.39
CA ILE A 67 -7.51 15.50 4.61
C ILE A 67 -8.39 16.03 5.74
N GLN A 68 -9.02 15.11 6.46
CA GLN A 68 -9.90 15.44 7.57
C GLN A 68 -9.14 15.34 8.88
N ARG A 69 -9.61 16.04 9.90
CA ARG A 69 -9.22 15.75 11.27
C ARG A 69 -10.28 14.86 11.89
N ASP A 70 -9.87 13.84 12.64
CA ASP A 70 -10.80 13.06 13.43
C ASP A 70 -11.32 13.87 14.65
N GLU A 71 -12.16 13.23 15.46
CA GLU A 71 -12.75 13.82 16.67
C GLU A 71 -11.70 14.22 17.72
N ASP A 72 -10.52 13.58 17.69
CA ASP A 72 -9.38 13.84 18.58
C ASP A 72 -8.41 14.90 18.00
N GLY A 73 -8.68 15.39 16.79
CA GLY A 73 -7.88 16.40 16.11
C GLY A 73 -6.66 15.83 15.35
N GLU A 74 -6.50 14.52 15.26
CA GLU A 74 -5.44 13.89 14.48
C GLU A 74 -5.73 13.95 12.98
N TRP A 75 -4.67 13.98 12.17
CA TRP A 75 -4.78 14.03 10.72
C TRP A 75 -5.14 12.67 10.16
N VAL A 76 -6.37 12.54 9.63
CA VAL A 76 -6.81 11.36 8.89
C VAL A 76 -6.45 11.53 7.42
N LEU A 77 -5.45 10.77 6.99
CA LEU A 77 -5.06 10.69 5.59
C LEU A 77 -6.07 9.83 4.82
N PRO A 78 -6.55 10.27 3.62
CA PRO A 78 -7.47 9.47 2.84
C PRO A 78 -6.81 8.16 2.42
N ILE A 79 -7.55 7.06 2.51
CA ILE A 79 -7.09 5.72 2.09
C ILE A 79 -7.74 5.37 0.76
N LYS A 80 -6.94 4.81 -0.15
CA LYS A 80 -7.39 4.26 -1.43
C LYS A 80 -6.90 2.84 -1.61
N ILE A 81 -7.84 1.93 -1.85
CA ILE A 81 -7.53 0.54 -2.21
C ILE A 81 -7.04 0.50 -3.65
N ARG A 82 -5.86 -0.08 -3.87
CA ARG A 82 -5.25 -0.20 -5.19
C ARG A 82 -4.99 -1.65 -5.53
N THR A 83 -5.22 -2.00 -6.79
CA THR A 83 -4.98 -3.33 -7.34
C THR A 83 -3.85 -3.27 -8.35
N TYR A 84 -2.81 -4.05 -8.14
CA TYR A 84 -1.65 -4.13 -9.02
C TYR A 84 -1.50 -5.51 -9.62
N ARG A 85 -1.01 -5.57 -10.86
CA ARG A 85 -0.57 -6.81 -11.48
C ARG A 85 0.83 -7.15 -10.97
N VAL A 86 0.98 -8.34 -10.41
CA VAL A 86 2.26 -8.87 -9.94
C VAL A 86 3.10 -9.32 -11.14
N ARG A 87 4.34 -8.83 -11.22
CA ARG A 87 5.32 -9.25 -12.24
C ARG A 87 6.27 -10.31 -11.68
N VAL A 88 6.72 -10.11 -10.45
CA VAL A 88 7.60 -11.04 -9.73
C VAL A 88 6.79 -11.67 -8.59
N PRO A 89 6.62 -13.00 -8.56
CA PRO A 89 5.89 -13.66 -7.48
C PRO A 89 6.54 -13.40 -6.11
N PHE A 90 5.74 -13.29 -5.05
CA PHE A 90 6.25 -13.01 -3.69
C PHE A 90 7.20 -14.10 -3.18
N GLU A 91 6.92 -15.36 -3.50
CA GLU A 91 7.74 -16.53 -3.15
C GLU A 91 9.14 -16.51 -3.79
N ALA A 92 9.31 -15.81 -4.93
CA ALA A 92 10.58 -15.75 -5.66
C ALA A 92 11.54 -14.65 -5.14
N ALA A 93 11.10 -13.82 -4.19
CA ALA A 93 11.93 -12.77 -3.58
C ALA A 93 12.61 -13.20 -2.28
N ASN A 94 12.51 -14.50 -1.92
CA ASN A 94 13.12 -15.10 -0.74
C ASN A 94 14.40 -15.87 -1.04
#